data_AF-A0A941TIS9-F1
#
_entry.id   AF-A0A941TIS9-F1
#
_cell.length_a   1.000
_cell.length_b   1.000
_cell.length_c   1.000
_cell.angle_alpha   90.00
_cell.angle_beta   90.00
_cell.angle_gamma   90.00
#
_symmetry.space_group_name_H-M   'P 1'
#
loop_
_entity.id
_entity.type
_entity.pdbx_description
1 polymer ?
#
loop_
_entity_poly.entity_id
_entity_poly.type
_entity_poly.pdbx_seq_one_letter_code
_entity_poly.pdbx_strand_id
1 'polypeptide(L)'
;MPTVLRRIFTLFSLTLFALAPFRAASAQQGQRLNLVRDAEIENTIRTFLTPIWRVAGLDPEAVQIMIVQDNSLNAFVAGGQRIFINTGLLMRTETPNQLIGVLAHETGHIAGGHLARQQEELRRLSTLQILEMLLGGAAIAGGSLAGGGMGRSQTGTGSTQIPGSLYSYLQYSQAQEASADQAAITYLERTHQSPKGTEQFLHILEQQERMLIGRRDPYLTDHPLTPDRIESFHNAASRSPYANTPDSPRFIELHRRMVAKLLGFTAPSIALQRYSEGDRSVPARYGRAIALYRTGALGSALLTIDGLIKDYPNDPYFHELRGQMLFENGHVAQALPSYRRAVQLLPGAAIIKIDFARALLETNNPANDQEAVRNLEIARQAEPDNFELWRLMATGYSRMNNRGMTSLARAEMAVIRGDRPEAQAMAAGAVRELPPGTPAWQRAQDIKAYIDSRPRRN
;
A
#
# COMPACT_ATOMS: atom_id res chain seq x y z
N MET A 1 57.34 -42.26 42.39
CA MET A 1 56.20 -43.07 41.90
C MET A 1 55.25 -43.29 43.06
N PRO A 2 53.92 -43.28 42.95
CA PRO A 2 52.98 -42.77 41.94
C PRO A 2 52.07 -41.66 42.58
N THR A 3 50.93 -41.34 41.99
CA THR A 3 49.75 -40.66 42.63
C THR A 3 49.75 -39.14 42.89
N VAL A 4 50.38 -38.30 42.06
CA VAL A 4 49.99 -36.87 41.97
C VAL A 4 49.72 -36.39 40.53
N LEU A 5 50.31 -37.01 39.50
CA LEU A 5 50.13 -36.59 38.10
C LEU A 5 48.84 -37.05 37.40
N ARG A 6 47.90 -37.72 38.09
CA ARG A 6 46.67 -38.29 37.46
C ARG A 6 45.37 -37.53 37.75
N ARG A 7 45.45 -36.33 38.36
CA ARG A 7 44.27 -35.48 38.64
C ARG A 7 44.24 -34.12 37.90
N ILE A 8 45.25 -33.79 37.11
CA ILE A 8 45.24 -32.56 36.28
C ILE A 8 44.90 -32.85 34.81
N PHE A 9 44.83 -34.13 34.42
CA PHE A 9 44.55 -34.55 33.03
C PHE A 9 43.08 -34.93 32.75
N THR A 10 42.15 -34.60 33.65
CA THR A 10 40.70 -34.85 33.50
C THR A 10 39.87 -33.58 33.69
N LEU A 11 40.45 -32.41 33.38
CA LEU A 11 39.74 -31.13 33.29
C LEU A 11 40.13 -30.31 32.04
N PHE A 12 40.87 -30.91 31.10
CA PHE A 12 41.38 -30.23 29.90
C PHE A 12 41.16 -31.02 28.60
N SER A 13 40.15 -31.90 28.58
CA SER A 13 39.93 -32.84 27.46
C SER A 13 38.47 -32.92 27.00
N LEU A 14 37.66 -31.89 27.25
CA LEU A 14 36.25 -31.88 26.83
C LEU A 14 35.72 -30.45 26.68
N THR A 15 36.30 -29.67 25.75
CA THR A 15 35.65 -28.54 25.06
C THR A 15 36.60 -27.93 24.01
N LEU A 16 37.13 -28.78 23.13
CA LEU A 16 37.74 -28.35 21.87
C LEU A 16 37.08 -29.14 20.74
N PHE A 17 35.83 -28.77 20.43
CA PHE A 17 35.20 -29.10 19.17
C PHE A 17 34.23 -27.97 18.79
N ALA A 18 34.56 -27.32 17.67
CA ALA A 18 33.74 -26.37 16.92
C ALA A 18 33.41 -25.02 17.60
N LEU A 19 34.42 -24.14 17.71
CA LEU A 19 34.21 -22.73 17.35
C LEU A 19 33.94 -22.65 15.84
N ALA A 20 32.78 -23.14 15.40
CA ALA A 20 32.18 -22.63 14.19
C ALA A 20 31.76 -21.21 14.53
N PRO A 21 32.12 -20.18 13.74
CA PRO A 21 31.43 -18.92 13.88
C PRO A 21 29.95 -19.25 13.68
N PHE A 22 29.12 -19.01 14.70
CA PHE A 22 27.72 -18.76 14.48
C PHE A 22 27.71 -17.61 13.48
N ARG A 23 27.66 -17.92 12.18
CA ARG A 23 27.02 -17.05 11.24
C ARG A 23 25.62 -16.95 11.80
N ALA A 24 25.37 -15.88 12.55
CA ALA A 24 24.02 -15.38 12.67
C ALA A 24 23.49 -15.47 11.25
N ALA A 25 22.54 -16.37 11.02
CA ALA A 25 21.59 -16.17 9.97
C ALA A 25 21.00 -14.82 10.35
N SER A 26 21.60 -13.76 9.83
CA SER A 26 20.89 -12.53 9.59
C SER A 26 19.72 -13.05 8.79
N ALA A 27 18.57 -13.17 9.45
CA ALA A 27 17.32 -13.14 8.77
C ALA A 27 17.49 -11.92 7.89
N GLN A 28 17.73 -12.18 6.61
CA GLN A 28 17.72 -11.18 5.58
C GLN A 28 16.30 -10.67 5.73
N GLN A 29 16.17 -9.59 6.50
CA GLN A 29 14.95 -8.91 6.79
C GLN A 29 14.67 -8.27 5.44
N GLY A 30 14.16 -9.11 4.52
CA GLY A 30 13.79 -8.71 3.18
C GLY A 30 12.98 -7.47 3.40
N GLN A 31 13.44 -6.37 2.83
CA GLN A 31 12.76 -5.09 2.95
C GLN A 31 11.30 -5.39 2.64
N ARG A 32 10.46 -5.38 3.68
CA ARG A 32 9.05 -5.67 3.51
C ARG A 32 8.55 -4.56 2.60
N LEU A 33 7.87 -4.95 1.52
CA LEU A 33 7.17 -4.03 0.65
C LEU A 33 6.26 -3.19 1.57
N ASN A 34 6.60 -1.92 1.79
CA ASN A 34 5.88 -1.06 2.70
C ASN A 34 4.67 -0.45 1.97
N LEU A 35 3.73 -1.30 1.56
CA LEU A 35 2.45 -0.86 1.02
C LEU A 35 1.52 -0.47 2.16
N VAL A 36 0.96 0.73 2.11
CA VAL A 36 -0.08 1.21 3.03
C VAL A 36 -1.42 0.78 2.48
N ARG A 37 -2.15 -0.05 3.25
CA ARG A 37 -3.56 -0.35 3.00
C ARG A 37 -4.39 0.39 4.03
N ASP A 38 -5.19 1.36 3.59
CA ASP A 38 -5.98 2.21 4.47
C ASP A 38 -7.31 2.57 3.81
N ALA A 39 -8.41 2.16 4.46
CA ALA A 39 -9.75 2.35 3.91
C ALA A 39 -10.11 3.82 3.67
N GLU A 40 -9.70 4.73 4.56
CA GLU A 40 -10.04 6.15 4.48
C GLU A 40 -9.22 6.85 3.40
N ILE A 41 -7.92 6.57 3.35
CA ILE A 41 -7.01 7.22 2.40
C ILE A 41 -7.33 6.73 0.97
N GLU A 42 -7.50 5.42 0.78
CA GLU A 42 -7.89 4.86 -0.52
C GLU A 42 -9.26 5.40 -0.96
N ASN A 43 -10.25 5.46 -0.08
CA ASN A 43 -11.57 6.02 -0.41
C ASN A 43 -11.53 7.53 -0.68
N THR A 44 -10.66 8.28 0.00
CA THR A 44 -10.43 9.70 -0.26
C THR A 44 -9.91 9.92 -1.68
N ILE A 45 -8.86 9.18 -2.06
CA ILE A 45 -8.29 9.25 -3.42
C ILE A 45 -9.32 8.80 -4.47
N ARG A 46 -10.09 7.73 -4.21
CA ARG A 46 -11.18 7.30 -5.11
C ARG A 46 -12.27 8.37 -5.24
N THR A 47 -12.63 9.06 -4.16
CA THR A 47 -13.61 10.15 -4.18
C THR A 47 -13.14 11.29 -5.09
N PHE A 48 -11.86 11.60 -5.05
CA PHE A 48 -11.23 12.63 -5.88
C PHE A 48 -11.16 12.23 -7.37
N LEU A 49 -10.83 10.98 -7.67
CA LEU A 49 -10.49 10.57 -9.04
C LEU A 49 -11.58 9.85 -9.81
N THR A 50 -12.63 9.35 -9.16
CA THR A 50 -13.73 8.69 -9.89
C THR A 50 -14.30 9.56 -11.02
N PRO A 51 -14.54 10.88 -10.84
CA PRO A 51 -14.96 11.75 -11.94
C PRO A 51 -13.92 11.83 -13.07
N ILE A 52 -12.63 11.92 -12.72
CA ILE A 52 -11.50 12.01 -13.65
C ILE A 52 -11.38 10.72 -14.49
N TRP A 53 -11.44 9.55 -13.84
CA TRP A 53 -11.41 8.25 -14.52
C TRP A 53 -12.58 8.08 -15.49
N ARG A 54 -13.79 8.49 -15.10
CA ARG A 54 -14.97 8.43 -15.98
C ARG A 54 -14.82 9.30 -17.22
N VAL A 55 -14.31 10.54 -17.10
CA VAL A 55 -14.09 11.39 -18.28
C VAL A 55 -12.93 10.88 -19.15
N ALA A 56 -11.93 10.22 -18.54
CA ALA A 56 -10.84 9.55 -19.24
C ALA A 56 -11.25 8.24 -19.93
N GLY A 57 -12.50 7.78 -19.75
CA GLY A 57 -13.01 6.54 -20.35
C GLY A 57 -12.51 5.27 -19.65
N LEU A 58 -12.00 5.39 -18.42
CA LEU A 58 -11.59 4.26 -17.59
C LEU A 58 -12.75 3.77 -16.74
N ASP A 59 -12.78 2.47 -16.45
CA ASP A 59 -13.65 1.90 -15.42
C ASP A 59 -13.04 2.14 -14.03
N PRO A 60 -13.68 2.94 -13.14
CA PRO A 60 -13.18 3.21 -11.80
C PRO A 60 -12.89 1.97 -10.95
N GLU A 61 -13.61 0.87 -11.17
CA GLU A 61 -13.43 -0.38 -10.43
C GLU A 61 -12.21 -1.16 -10.94
N ALA A 62 -11.79 -0.92 -12.18
CA ALA A 62 -10.60 -1.53 -12.75
C ALA A 62 -9.30 -0.80 -12.38
N VAL A 63 -9.39 0.47 -11.92
CA VAL A 63 -8.23 1.24 -11.46
C VAL A 63 -7.87 0.85 -10.02
N GLN A 64 -6.62 0.44 -9.83
CA GLN A 64 -6.06 0.06 -8.54
C GLN A 64 -5.14 1.16 -7.99
N ILE A 65 -5.31 1.50 -6.72
CA ILE A 65 -4.45 2.47 -6.02
C ILE A 65 -3.48 1.69 -5.14
N MET A 66 -2.19 1.99 -5.24
CA MET A 66 -1.11 1.38 -4.47
C MET A 66 -0.37 2.46 -3.70
N ILE A 67 -0.62 2.59 -2.39
CA ILE A 67 0.05 3.62 -1.58
C ILE A 67 1.36 3.03 -1.05
N VAL A 68 2.48 3.64 -1.38
CA VAL A 68 3.81 3.20 -0.95
C VAL A 68 4.29 4.12 0.18
N GLN A 69 4.66 3.54 1.32
CA GLN A 69 5.23 4.31 2.43
C GLN A 69 6.67 4.71 2.11
N ASP A 70 6.79 5.81 1.38
CA ASP A 70 8.01 6.47 0.98
C ASP A 70 7.81 7.99 1.13
N ASN A 71 8.86 8.69 1.58
CA ASN A 71 8.81 10.13 1.83
C ASN A 71 9.13 10.97 0.58
N SER A 72 9.54 10.35 -0.53
CA SER A 72 9.71 11.02 -1.82
C SER A 72 8.38 11.46 -2.42
N LEU A 73 8.41 12.50 -3.26
CA LEU A 73 7.23 13.10 -3.85
C LEU A 73 6.81 12.41 -5.15
N ASN A 74 6.71 11.08 -5.17
CA ASN A 74 6.46 10.31 -6.39
C ASN A 74 5.03 9.75 -6.51
N ALA A 75 4.56 9.66 -7.76
CA ALA A 75 3.44 8.84 -8.19
C ALA A 75 3.74 8.36 -9.62
N PHE A 76 3.29 7.16 -9.98
CA PHE A 76 3.50 6.61 -11.32
C PHE A 76 2.48 5.52 -11.65
N VAL A 77 2.37 5.19 -12.93
CA VAL A 77 1.53 4.09 -13.43
C VAL A 77 2.37 2.91 -13.87
N ALA A 78 2.02 1.70 -13.41
CA ALA A 78 2.69 0.47 -13.84
C ALA A 78 1.75 -0.76 -13.80
N GLY A 79 2.02 -1.76 -14.65
CA GLY A 79 1.30 -3.03 -14.59
C GLY A 79 -0.18 -2.96 -14.99
N GLY A 80 -0.53 -2.07 -15.93
CA GLY A 80 -1.90 -1.84 -16.35
C GLY A 80 -2.51 -0.61 -15.67
N GLN A 81 -3.73 -0.73 -15.17
CA GLN A 81 -4.47 0.37 -14.53
C GLN A 81 -4.14 0.49 -13.03
N ARG A 82 -2.85 0.51 -12.66
CA ARG A 82 -2.42 0.69 -11.27
C ARG A 82 -1.67 2.00 -11.12
N ILE A 83 -2.12 2.81 -10.17
CA ILE A 83 -1.47 4.06 -9.77
C ILE A 83 -0.73 3.81 -8.47
N PHE A 84 0.59 3.94 -8.49
CA PHE A 84 1.43 3.92 -7.30
C PHE A 84 1.60 5.35 -6.81
N ILE A 85 1.44 5.57 -5.50
CA ILE A 85 1.47 6.90 -4.90
C ILE A 85 2.30 6.83 -3.61
N ASN A 86 3.35 7.63 -3.53
CA ASN A 86 4.17 7.70 -2.32
C ASN A 86 3.48 8.56 -1.25
N THR A 87 3.59 8.15 0.02
CA THR A 87 3.04 8.91 1.15
C THR A 87 3.59 10.33 1.24
N GLY A 88 4.84 10.55 0.81
CA GLY A 88 5.47 11.88 0.74
C GLY A 88 4.70 12.84 -0.17
N LEU A 89 4.30 12.39 -1.36
CA LEU A 89 3.47 13.18 -2.28
C LEU A 89 2.15 13.57 -1.62
N LEU A 90 1.43 12.61 -1.04
CA LEU A 90 0.15 12.86 -0.37
C LEU A 90 0.30 13.91 0.75
N MET A 91 1.32 13.77 1.60
CA MET A 91 1.58 14.69 2.72
C MET A 91 2.08 16.07 2.28
N ARG A 92 2.70 16.18 1.11
CA ARG A 92 3.24 17.44 0.57
C ARG A 92 2.18 18.30 -0.09
N THR A 93 1.12 17.71 -0.65
CA THR A 93 0.02 18.49 -1.22
C THR A 93 -0.65 19.35 -0.14
N GLU A 94 -0.94 20.60 -0.48
CA GLU A 94 -1.53 21.61 0.42
C GLU A 94 -3.05 21.73 0.22
N THR A 95 -3.53 21.38 -0.98
CA THR A 95 -4.96 21.41 -1.35
C THR A 95 -5.35 20.12 -2.06
N PRO A 96 -6.65 19.74 -2.05
CA PRO A 96 -7.12 18.62 -2.85
C PRO A 96 -6.94 18.85 -4.36
N ASN A 97 -7.07 20.08 -4.87
CA ASN A 97 -6.86 20.36 -6.31
C ASN A 97 -5.42 20.09 -6.77
N GLN A 98 -4.41 20.31 -5.91
CA GLN A 98 -3.03 19.90 -6.22
C GLN A 98 -2.92 18.38 -6.39
N LEU A 99 -3.47 17.61 -5.46
CA LEU A 99 -3.45 16.14 -5.54
C LEU A 99 -4.23 15.62 -6.75
N ILE A 100 -5.42 16.18 -7.01
CA ILE A 100 -6.25 15.82 -8.15
C ILE A 100 -5.51 16.12 -9.45
N GLY A 101 -4.83 17.26 -9.54
CA GLY A 101 -4.04 17.64 -10.70
C GLY A 101 -2.94 16.63 -11.04
N VAL A 102 -2.13 16.25 -10.04
CA VAL A 102 -1.05 15.26 -10.22
C VAL A 102 -1.62 13.89 -10.62
N LEU A 103 -2.69 13.44 -9.98
CA LEU A 103 -3.26 12.13 -10.30
C LEU A 103 -4.12 12.14 -11.58
N ALA A 104 -4.55 13.31 -12.06
CA ALA A 104 -5.12 13.47 -13.40
C ALA A 104 -4.04 13.32 -14.48
N HIS A 105 -2.80 13.77 -14.21
CA HIS A 105 -1.63 13.48 -15.04
C HIS A 105 -1.32 11.98 -15.11
N GLU A 106 -1.30 11.29 -13.97
CA GLU A 106 -1.17 9.82 -13.94
C GLU A 106 -2.31 9.11 -14.71
N THR A 107 -3.54 9.64 -14.61
CA THR A 107 -4.66 9.14 -15.40
C THR A 107 -4.44 9.34 -16.91
N GLY A 108 -3.78 10.44 -17.29
CA GLY A 108 -3.30 10.69 -18.66
C GLY A 108 -2.36 9.60 -19.16
N HIS A 109 -1.41 9.16 -18.32
CA HIS A 109 -0.54 8.03 -18.64
C HIS A 109 -1.30 6.70 -18.81
N ILE A 110 -2.32 6.44 -17.99
CA ILE A 110 -3.15 5.23 -18.15
C ILE A 110 -3.89 5.27 -19.49
N ALA A 111 -4.60 6.36 -19.77
CA ALA A 111 -5.40 6.51 -20.98
C ALA A 111 -4.52 6.53 -22.26
N GLY A 112 -3.34 7.14 -22.17
CA GLY A 112 -2.34 7.20 -23.24
C GLY A 112 -1.48 5.94 -23.38
N GLY A 113 -1.59 4.97 -22.47
CA GLY A 113 -0.72 3.78 -22.37
C GLY A 113 -0.69 2.89 -23.61
N HIS A 114 -1.61 3.06 -24.56
CA HIS A 114 -1.55 2.41 -25.88
C HIS A 114 -0.37 2.87 -26.76
N LEU A 115 0.31 3.97 -26.40
CA LEU A 115 1.40 4.54 -27.20
C LEU A 115 2.80 4.05 -26.79
N ALA A 116 2.95 3.33 -25.66
CA ALA A 116 4.26 2.99 -25.11
C ALA A 116 4.54 1.47 -25.13
N ARG A 117 5.42 1.01 -26.04
CA ARG A 117 5.85 -0.41 -26.11
C ARG A 117 6.42 -0.94 -24.79
N GLN A 118 7.11 -0.11 -24.01
CA GLN A 118 7.68 -0.49 -22.69
C GLN A 118 6.60 -0.83 -21.65
N GLN A 119 5.41 -0.24 -21.73
CA GLN A 119 4.33 -0.57 -20.79
C GLN A 119 3.73 -1.96 -21.03
N GLU A 120 3.81 -2.50 -22.25
CA GLU A 120 3.33 -3.86 -22.55
C GLU A 120 4.15 -4.93 -21.81
N GLU A 121 5.44 -4.68 -21.56
CA GLU A 121 6.30 -5.54 -20.75
C GLU A 121 5.89 -5.50 -19.27
N LEU A 122 5.59 -4.31 -18.75
CA LEU A 122 5.14 -4.13 -17.37
C LEU A 122 3.72 -4.68 -17.13
N ARG A 123 2.83 -4.67 -18.13
CA ARG A 123 1.45 -5.18 -18.02
C ARG A 123 1.36 -6.63 -17.54
N ARG A 124 2.40 -7.43 -17.77
CA ARG A 124 2.44 -8.84 -17.37
C ARG A 124 2.94 -9.04 -15.94
N LEU A 125 3.46 -8.01 -15.30
CA LEU A 125 3.99 -8.09 -13.94
C LEU A 125 2.87 -8.06 -12.90
N SER A 126 3.00 -8.90 -11.88
CA SER A 126 2.17 -8.81 -10.68
C SER A 126 2.55 -7.60 -9.84
N THR A 127 1.65 -7.14 -8.97
CA THR A 127 1.92 -6.06 -8.03
C THR A 127 3.16 -6.34 -7.17
N LEU A 128 3.32 -7.58 -6.70
CA LEU A 128 4.50 -7.99 -5.93
C LEU A 128 5.80 -7.81 -6.72
N GLN A 129 5.82 -8.20 -8.00
CA GLN A 129 7.01 -8.05 -8.85
C GLN A 129 7.38 -6.57 -9.07
N ILE A 130 6.39 -5.71 -9.29
CA ILE A 130 6.61 -4.26 -9.45
C ILE A 130 7.21 -3.69 -8.16
N LEU A 131 6.66 -4.06 -7.01
CA LEU A 131 7.15 -3.62 -5.71
C LEU A 131 8.56 -4.16 -5.41
N GLU A 132 8.88 -5.41 -5.78
CA GLU A 132 10.23 -5.98 -5.65
C GLU A 132 11.26 -5.19 -6.48
N MET A 133 10.89 -4.81 -7.70
CA MET A 133 11.73 -3.98 -8.56
C MET A 133 11.94 -2.56 -7.99
N LEU A 134 10.94 -1.95 -7.36
CA LEU A 134 11.09 -0.64 -6.67
C LEU A 134 12.13 -0.68 -5.56
N LEU A 135 12.19 -1.78 -4.81
CA LEU A 135 13.13 -1.95 -3.70
C LEU A 135 14.56 -2.29 -4.16
N GLY A 136 14.84 -2.23 -5.47
CA GLY A 136 16.15 -2.58 -6.03
C GLY A 136 16.42 -4.08 -6.08
N GLY A 137 15.37 -4.90 -5.87
CA GLY A 137 15.43 -6.34 -6.05
C GLY A 137 15.40 -6.68 -7.54
N ALA A 138 16.57 -6.86 -8.15
CA ALA A 138 16.70 -7.54 -9.42
C ALA A 138 16.39 -9.04 -9.24
N ALA A 139 15.11 -9.37 -9.00
CA ALA A 139 14.60 -10.73 -8.98
C ALA A 139 13.65 -10.94 -10.17
N ILE A 140 14.13 -10.62 -11.38
CA ILE A 140 13.54 -11.25 -12.56
C ILE A 140 14.03 -12.70 -12.52
N ALA A 141 13.18 -13.59 -12.01
CA ALA A 141 13.47 -15.01 -11.97
C ALA A 141 13.70 -15.56 -13.39
N GLY A 142 14.96 -15.87 -13.70
CA GLY A 142 15.35 -16.70 -14.85
C GLY A 142 16.77 -16.48 -15.38
N GLY A 143 17.79 -17.01 -14.68
CA GLY A 143 19.12 -17.32 -15.26
C GLY A 143 20.29 -16.51 -14.68
N SER A 144 21.13 -17.16 -13.86
CA SER A 144 22.44 -16.73 -13.35
C SER A 144 22.51 -15.31 -12.76
N LEU A 145 22.73 -15.10 -11.46
CA LEU A 145 24.01 -15.31 -10.81
C LEU A 145 23.80 -15.46 -9.31
N ALA A 146 23.93 -16.69 -8.81
CA ALA A 146 24.55 -16.85 -7.51
C ALA A 146 26.04 -16.50 -7.71
N GLY A 147 26.48 -15.38 -7.14
CA GLY A 147 27.90 -15.04 -7.05
C GLY A 147 28.26 -13.70 -7.69
N GLY A 148 28.68 -12.75 -6.84
CA GLY A 148 29.29 -11.49 -7.27
C GLY A 148 28.74 -10.33 -6.44
N GLY A 149 29.49 -9.90 -5.43
CA GLY A 149 29.07 -8.86 -4.52
C GLY A 149 28.81 -7.53 -5.25
N MET A 150 27.73 -6.86 -4.86
CA MET A 150 27.62 -5.42 -5.04
C MET A 150 27.33 -4.83 -3.66
N GLY A 151 28.41 -4.59 -2.93
CA GLY A 151 28.37 -3.69 -1.79
C GLY A 151 27.78 -2.36 -2.26
N ARG A 152 27.01 -1.74 -1.37
CA ARG A 152 26.58 -0.34 -1.50
C ARG A 152 27.83 0.50 -1.76
N SER A 153 28.08 0.85 -3.03
CA SER A 153 28.93 1.97 -3.36
C SER A 153 28.14 3.22 -2.97
N GLN A 154 28.31 3.60 -1.71
CA GLN A 154 27.93 4.89 -1.18
C GLN A 154 29.13 5.83 -1.39
N THR A 155 29.61 5.95 -2.63
CA THR A 155 30.67 6.89 -3.00
C THR A 155 30.55 7.20 -4.49
N GLY A 156 29.83 8.27 -4.84
CA GLY A 156 29.78 8.78 -6.20
C GLY A 156 28.52 9.59 -6.48
N THR A 157 28.68 10.91 -6.51
CA THR A 157 27.75 11.85 -7.13
C THR A 157 27.57 11.48 -8.61
N GLY A 158 26.45 10.84 -8.93
CA GLY A 158 26.11 10.43 -10.28
C GLY A 158 24.91 9.50 -10.24
N SER A 159 23.85 9.88 -10.94
CA SER A 159 22.66 9.06 -11.17
C SER A 159 23.05 7.76 -11.87
N THR A 160 23.37 6.71 -11.10
CA THR A 160 23.65 5.39 -11.64
C THR A 160 22.34 4.80 -12.14
N GLN A 161 22.11 4.91 -13.45
CA GLN A 161 21.12 4.10 -14.15
C GLN A 161 21.45 2.63 -13.87
N ILE A 162 20.57 1.92 -13.17
CA ILE A 162 20.66 0.46 -13.03
C ILE A 162 19.84 -0.13 -14.17
N PRO A 163 20.47 -0.70 -15.22
CA PRO A 163 19.75 -1.37 -16.30
C PRO A 163 18.87 -2.48 -15.71
N GLY A 164 17.57 -2.48 -16.02
CA GLY A 164 16.61 -3.46 -15.50
C GLY A 164 15.90 -3.08 -14.20
N SER A 165 16.13 -1.89 -13.65
CA SER A 165 15.32 -1.35 -12.53
C SER A 165 13.97 -0.79 -13.02
N LEU A 166 12.92 -0.81 -12.18
CA LEU A 166 11.59 -0.29 -12.56
C LEU A 166 11.66 1.15 -13.06
N TYR A 167 12.46 2.01 -12.41
CA TYR A 167 12.65 3.40 -12.80
C TYR A 167 13.08 3.58 -14.27
N SER A 168 13.86 2.65 -14.82
CA SER A 168 14.25 2.71 -16.25
C SER A 168 13.08 2.50 -17.23
N TYR A 169 12.00 1.85 -16.79
CA TYR A 169 10.78 1.63 -17.57
C TYR A 169 9.69 2.68 -17.30
N LEU A 170 9.86 3.51 -16.28
CA LEU A 170 8.93 4.58 -15.91
C LEU A 170 9.37 5.96 -16.43
N GLN A 171 10.54 6.06 -17.07
CA GLN A 171 11.00 7.28 -17.71
C GLN A 171 10.18 7.59 -18.97
N TYR A 172 9.45 8.70 -18.93
CA TYR A 172 8.67 9.18 -20.08
C TYR A 172 9.47 10.20 -20.90
N SER A 173 9.28 10.17 -22.22
CA SER A 173 9.78 11.20 -23.12
C SER A 173 9.01 12.52 -22.91
N GLN A 174 9.62 13.65 -23.27
CA GLN A 174 8.96 14.96 -23.20
C GLN A 174 7.62 14.99 -23.97
N ALA A 175 7.52 14.27 -25.09
CA ALA A 175 6.27 14.15 -25.85
C ALA A 175 5.19 13.35 -25.08
N GLN A 176 5.58 12.33 -24.32
CA GLN A 176 4.66 11.58 -23.46
C GLN A 176 4.19 12.43 -22.28
N GLU A 177 5.08 13.18 -21.64
CA GLU A 177 4.72 14.12 -20.57
C GLU A 177 3.76 15.21 -21.08
N ALA A 178 4.06 15.83 -22.23
CA ALA A 178 3.19 16.84 -22.84
C ALA A 178 1.79 16.27 -23.19
N SER A 179 1.74 15.02 -23.66
CA SER A 179 0.47 14.33 -23.93
C SER A 179 -0.32 14.06 -22.65
N ALA A 180 0.35 13.64 -21.56
CA ALA A 180 -0.29 13.39 -20.28
C ALA A 180 -0.77 14.69 -19.61
N ASP A 181 0.03 15.76 -19.67
CA ASP A 181 -0.34 17.10 -19.21
C ASP A 181 -1.59 17.62 -19.95
N GLN A 182 -1.61 17.50 -21.29
CA GLN A 182 -2.76 17.91 -22.11
C GLN A 182 -4.02 17.10 -21.80
N ALA A 183 -3.86 15.79 -21.55
CA ALA A 183 -4.97 14.93 -21.11
C ALA A 183 -5.48 15.37 -19.73
N ALA A 184 -4.58 15.62 -18.77
CA ALA A 184 -4.92 16.09 -17.44
C ALA A 184 -5.69 17.42 -17.47
N ILE A 185 -5.21 18.41 -18.24
CA ILE A 185 -5.92 19.68 -18.47
C ILE A 185 -7.35 19.41 -18.96
N THR A 186 -7.49 18.55 -19.97
CA THR A 186 -8.79 18.18 -20.53
C THR A 186 -9.70 17.52 -19.49
N TYR A 187 -9.18 16.64 -18.65
CA TYR A 187 -9.95 15.97 -17.60
C TYR A 187 -10.39 16.93 -16.50
N LEU A 188 -9.50 17.83 -16.07
CA LEU A 188 -9.79 18.86 -15.10
C LEU A 188 -10.90 19.79 -15.62
N GLU A 189 -10.80 20.27 -16.86
CA GLU A 189 -11.85 21.09 -17.48
C GLU A 189 -13.18 20.35 -17.58
N ARG A 190 -13.20 19.10 -18.04
CA ARG A 190 -14.43 18.29 -18.16
C ARG A 190 -15.06 17.92 -16.82
N THR A 191 -14.30 17.99 -15.73
CA THR A 191 -14.80 17.79 -14.36
C THR A 191 -15.00 19.10 -13.60
N HIS A 192 -14.88 20.23 -14.29
CA HIS A 192 -15.06 21.59 -13.75
C HIS A 192 -14.08 21.94 -12.63
N GLN A 193 -12.86 21.41 -12.71
CA GLN A 193 -11.79 21.61 -11.74
C GLN A 193 -10.72 22.55 -12.30
N SER A 194 -10.06 23.29 -11.41
CA SER A 194 -9.02 24.23 -11.81
C SER A 194 -7.74 23.51 -12.22
N PRO A 195 -7.10 23.88 -13.35
CA PRO A 195 -5.72 23.46 -13.68
C PRO A 195 -4.66 24.10 -12.77
N LYS A 196 -5.03 25.14 -12.02
CA LYS A 196 -4.11 25.92 -11.17
C LYS A 196 -3.48 25.09 -10.05
N GLY A 197 -4.18 24.08 -9.52
CA GLY A 197 -3.61 23.17 -8.52
C GLY A 197 -2.41 22.40 -9.07
N THR A 198 -2.45 21.97 -10.33
CA THR A 198 -1.31 21.28 -10.95
C THR A 198 -0.12 22.23 -11.11
N GLU A 199 -0.35 23.45 -11.61
CA GLU A 199 0.68 24.51 -11.69
C GLU A 199 1.34 24.77 -10.33
N GLN A 200 0.53 24.95 -9.28
CA GLN A 200 1.00 25.18 -7.91
C GLN A 200 1.85 24.01 -7.40
N PHE A 201 1.45 22.77 -7.69
CA PHE A 201 2.22 21.61 -7.28
C PHE A 201 3.55 21.48 -8.05
N LEU A 202 3.57 21.81 -9.34
CA LEU A 202 4.82 21.85 -10.10
C LEU A 202 5.81 22.87 -9.52
N HIS A 203 5.34 24.03 -9.05
CA HIS A 203 6.19 24.97 -8.31
C HIS A 203 6.66 24.43 -6.95
N ILE A 204 5.85 23.63 -6.25
CA ILE A 204 6.28 22.94 -5.03
C ILE A 204 7.45 21.99 -5.34
N LEU A 205 7.38 21.24 -6.44
CA LEU A 205 8.45 20.37 -6.91
C LEU A 205 9.70 21.17 -7.32
N GLU A 206 9.52 22.27 -8.05
CA GLU A 206 10.60 23.18 -8.47
C GLU A 206 11.39 23.71 -7.25
N GLN A 207 10.68 24.17 -6.21
CA GLN A 207 11.29 24.65 -4.99
C GLN A 207 12.03 23.55 -4.24
N GLN A 208 11.44 22.36 -4.16
CA GLN A 208 12.05 21.19 -3.51
C GLN A 208 13.37 20.80 -4.20
N GLU A 209 13.41 20.81 -5.54
CA GLU A 209 14.62 20.52 -6.32
C GLU A 209 15.74 21.52 -6.02
N ARG A 210 15.43 22.82 -5.96
CA ARG A 210 16.41 23.87 -5.64
C ARG A 210 16.99 23.71 -4.22
N MET A 211 16.21 23.20 -3.27
CA MET A 211 16.64 23.01 -1.88
C MET A 211 17.49 21.74 -1.67
N LEU A 212 17.33 20.72 -2.51
CA LEU A 212 18.03 19.44 -2.39
C LEU A 212 19.29 19.39 -3.27
N ILE A 213 20.32 20.19 -2.93
CA ILE A 213 21.61 20.13 -3.63
C ILE A 213 22.19 18.71 -3.54
N GLY A 214 22.20 17.99 -4.67
CA GLY A 214 22.75 16.62 -4.77
C GLY A 214 21.74 15.47 -4.53
N ARG A 215 20.44 15.73 -4.33
CA ARG A 215 19.39 14.69 -4.22
C ARG A 215 18.15 15.09 -5.04
N ARG A 216 18.07 14.64 -6.29
CA ARG A 216 16.89 14.82 -7.15
C ARG A 216 15.72 13.97 -6.62
N ASP A 217 14.51 14.53 -6.60
CA ASP A 217 13.31 13.76 -6.23
C ASP A 217 13.05 12.64 -7.26
N PRO A 218 12.73 11.40 -6.85
CA PRO A 218 12.34 10.32 -7.76
C PRO A 218 11.26 10.70 -8.78
N TYR A 219 10.28 11.54 -8.42
CA TYR A 219 9.27 12.02 -9.39
C TYR A 219 9.89 12.76 -10.56
N LEU A 220 10.91 13.58 -10.32
CA LEU A 220 11.60 14.32 -11.38
C LEU A 220 12.52 13.44 -12.23
N THR A 221 12.72 12.19 -11.82
CA THR A 221 13.46 11.19 -12.60
C THR A 221 12.54 10.51 -13.61
N ASP A 222 11.29 10.23 -13.22
CA ASP A 222 10.29 9.59 -14.07
C ASP A 222 9.51 10.62 -14.92
N HIS A 223 9.25 11.80 -14.33
CA HIS A 223 8.55 12.96 -14.90
C HIS A 223 9.43 14.20 -14.89
N PRO A 224 10.27 14.43 -15.91
CA PRO A 224 11.11 15.63 -15.98
C PRO A 224 10.26 16.91 -15.86
N LEU A 225 10.56 17.73 -14.86
CA LEU A 225 10.01 19.07 -14.74
C LEU A 225 10.74 19.98 -15.73
N THR A 226 9.98 20.61 -16.63
CA THR A 226 10.50 21.62 -17.54
C THR A 226 9.71 22.91 -17.36
N PRO A 227 10.31 24.09 -17.66
CA PRO A 227 9.58 25.35 -17.68
C PRO A 227 8.32 25.30 -18.55
N ASP A 228 8.39 24.62 -19.69
CA ASP A 228 7.28 24.46 -20.63
C ASP A 228 6.04 23.78 -20.00
N ARG A 229 6.24 22.83 -19.07
CA ARG A 229 5.13 22.17 -18.37
C ARG A 229 4.42 23.13 -17.42
N ILE A 230 5.19 23.90 -16.65
CA ILE A 230 4.66 24.94 -15.76
C ILE A 230 3.88 25.95 -16.60
N GLU A 231 4.47 26.41 -17.71
CA GLU A 231 3.83 27.35 -18.63
C GLU A 231 2.56 26.78 -19.28
N SER A 232 2.54 25.48 -19.61
CA SER A 232 1.35 24.81 -20.16
C SER A 232 0.17 24.86 -19.18
N PHE A 233 0.38 24.49 -17.91
CA PHE A 233 -0.67 24.57 -16.89
C PHE A 233 -1.03 26.01 -16.53
N HIS A 234 -0.06 26.93 -16.51
CA HIS A 234 -0.31 28.36 -16.32
C HIS A 234 -1.24 28.93 -17.40
N ASN A 235 -0.95 28.62 -18.67
CA ASN A 235 -1.74 29.04 -19.82
C ASN A 235 -3.14 28.40 -19.81
N ALA A 236 -3.25 27.13 -19.43
CA ALA A 236 -4.52 26.45 -19.26
C ALA A 236 -5.36 27.08 -18.14
N ALA A 237 -4.75 27.33 -16.97
CA ALA A 237 -5.41 28.00 -15.86
C ALA A 237 -5.88 29.41 -16.25
N SER A 238 -5.07 30.18 -16.98
CA SER A 238 -5.42 31.54 -17.40
C SER A 238 -6.61 31.60 -18.37
N ARG A 239 -6.86 30.54 -19.14
CA ARG A 239 -7.98 30.44 -20.09
C ARG A 239 -9.19 29.69 -19.53
N SER A 240 -9.02 28.93 -18.46
CA SER A 240 -10.07 28.07 -17.91
C SER A 240 -11.16 28.91 -17.21
N PRO A 241 -12.45 28.66 -17.49
CA PRO A 241 -13.53 29.27 -16.71
C PRO A 241 -13.55 28.80 -15.25
N TYR A 242 -12.83 27.71 -14.93
CA TYR A 242 -12.75 27.11 -13.61
C TYR A 242 -11.48 27.49 -12.84
N ALA A 243 -10.66 28.42 -13.35
CA ALA A 243 -9.38 28.79 -12.76
C ALA A 243 -9.46 29.16 -11.27
N ASN A 244 -10.53 29.86 -10.90
CA ASN A 244 -10.79 30.35 -9.55
C ASN A 244 -11.91 29.58 -8.83
N THR A 245 -12.29 28.40 -9.34
CA THR A 245 -13.23 27.52 -8.64
C THR A 245 -12.60 27.10 -7.31
N PRO A 246 -13.21 27.43 -6.15
CA PRO A 246 -12.70 27.01 -4.86
C PRO A 246 -12.89 25.51 -4.69
N ASP A 247 -11.97 24.88 -3.95
CA ASP A 247 -12.12 23.50 -3.54
C ASP A 247 -13.38 23.29 -2.71
N SER A 248 -14.07 22.17 -2.94
CA SER A 248 -15.23 21.79 -2.14
C SER A 248 -14.84 21.69 -0.65
N PRO A 249 -15.63 22.24 0.29
CA PRO A 249 -15.38 22.08 1.72
C PRO A 249 -15.21 20.61 2.14
N ARG A 250 -15.97 19.70 1.51
CA ARG A 250 -15.84 18.25 1.73
C ARG A 250 -14.47 17.74 1.28
N PHE A 251 -13.97 18.18 0.12
CA PHE A 251 -12.67 17.72 -0.40
C PHE A 251 -11.52 18.27 0.43
N ILE A 252 -11.63 19.53 0.89
CA ILE A 252 -10.67 20.13 1.81
C ILE A 252 -10.59 19.31 3.10
N GLU A 253 -11.74 18.94 3.67
CA GLU A 253 -11.77 18.14 4.91
C GLU A 253 -11.16 16.75 4.71
N LEU A 254 -11.55 16.03 3.64
CA LEU A 254 -10.99 14.71 3.32
C LEU A 254 -9.47 14.76 3.12
N HIS A 255 -8.98 15.75 2.37
CA HIS A 255 -7.56 15.96 2.14
C HIS A 255 -6.81 16.23 3.44
N ARG A 256 -7.30 17.16 4.27
CA ARG A 256 -6.66 17.51 5.54
C ARG A 256 -6.63 16.32 6.51
N ARG A 257 -7.71 15.52 6.57
CA ARG A 257 -7.74 14.28 7.37
C ARG A 257 -6.75 13.25 6.86
N MET A 258 -6.69 13.03 5.56
CA MET A 258 -5.72 12.12 4.93
C MET A 258 -4.28 12.53 5.30
N VAL A 259 -3.93 13.81 5.14
CA VAL A 259 -2.60 14.33 5.51
C VAL A 259 -2.35 14.19 7.01
N ALA A 260 -3.32 14.53 7.85
CA ALA A 260 -3.19 14.40 9.31
C ALA A 260 -2.98 12.94 9.76
N LYS A 261 -3.71 12.01 9.14
CA LYS A 261 -3.59 10.57 9.38
C LYS A 261 -2.21 10.05 9.01
N LEU A 262 -1.77 10.35 7.79
CA LEU A 262 -0.45 9.97 7.29
C LEU A 262 0.66 10.52 8.19
N LEU A 263 0.62 11.82 8.53
CA LEU A 263 1.59 12.43 9.43
C LEU A 263 1.59 11.78 10.81
N GLY A 264 0.41 11.52 11.39
CA GLY A 264 0.29 10.86 12.69
C GLY A 264 0.95 9.48 12.72
N PHE A 265 0.77 8.67 11.66
CA PHE A 265 1.33 7.33 11.57
C PHE A 265 2.82 7.30 11.24
N THR A 266 3.25 8.14 10.31
CA THR A 266 4.58 8.08 9.69
C THR A 266 5.59 9.05 10.30
N ALA A 267 5.13 10.15 10.88
CA ALA A 267 5.95 11.21 11.46
C ALA A 267 5.31 11.81 12.73
N PRO A 268 5.08 11.00 13.79
CA PRO A 268 4.30 11.40 14.95
C PRO A 268 4.85 12.66 15.65
N SER A 269 6.18 12.82 15.74
CA SER A 269 6.77 14.03 16.31
C SER A 269 6.42 15.29 15.53
N ILE A 270 6.42 15.21 14.18
CA ILE A 270 6.02 16.32 13.31
C ILE A 270 4.52 16.58 13.46
N ALA A 271 3.70 15.53 13.54
CA ALA A 271 2.27 15.66 13.74
C ALA A 271 1.94 16.36 15.07
N LEU A 272 2.61 16.03 16.17
CA LEU A 272 2.42 16.70 17.47
C LEU A 272 2.86 18.17 17.46
N GLN A 273 3.91 18.51 16.71
CA GLN A 273 4.33 19.90 16.51
C GLN A 273 3.34 20.69 15.67
N ARG A 274 2.86 20.10 14.57
CA ARG A 274 1.93 20.73 13.62
C ARG A 274 0.53 20.90 14.23
N TYR A 275 0.06 19.90 14.95
CA TYR A 275 -1.29 19.84 15.52
C TYR A 275 -1.25 20.05 17.04
N SER A 276 -1.04 21.30 17.43
CA SER A 276 -0.97 21.72 18.84
C SER A 276 -2.30 21.51 19.57
N GLU A 277 -2.27 21.38 20.90
CA GLU A 277 -3.47 21.16 21.73
C GLU A 277 -4.53 22.26 21.60
N GLY A 278 -4.12 23.49 21.26
CA GLY A 278 -5.02 24.62 21.01
C GLY A 278 -5.81 24.48 19.71
N ASP A 279 -5.30 23.74 18.73
CA ASP A 279 -6.03 23.43 17.50
C ASP A 279 -7.05 22.31 17.76
N ARG A 280 -8.31 22.72 17.76
CA ARG A 280 -9.48 21.86 17.99
C ARG A 280 -10.16 21.42 16.69
N SER A 281 -9.58 21.73 15.54
CA SER A 281 -10.08 21.23 14.25
C SER A 281 -10.06 19.70 14.22
N VAL A 282 -10.93 19.12 13.40
CA VAL A 282 -11.03 17.66 13.25
C VAL A 282 -9.70 17.05 12.79
N PRO A 283 -9.04 17.56 11.72
CA PRO A 283 -7.74 17.02 11.29
C PRO A 283 -6.67 17.10 12.38
N ALA A 284 -6.62 18.20 13.15
CA ALA A 284 -5.62 18.35 14.20
C ALA A 284 -5.80 17.36 15.34
N ARG A 285 -7.04 17.21 15.83
CA ARG A 285 -7.38 16.19 16.83
C ARG A 285 -7.11 14.78 16.31
N TYR A 286 -7.41 14.53 15.04
CA TYR A 286 -7.24 13.22 14.42
C TYR A 286 -5.76 12.84 14.29
N GLY A 287 -4.94 13.72 13.70
CA GLY A 287 -3.49 13.53 13.59
C GLY A 287 -2.80 13.43 14.96
N ARG A 288 -3.23 14.24 15.94
CA ARG A 288 -2.72 14.18 17.32
C ARG A 288 -3.10 12.87 18.02
N ALA A 289 -4.33 12.39 17.90
CA ALA A 289 -4.75 11.11 18.48
C ALA A 289 -3.87 9.97 17.96
N ILE A 290 -3.64 9.93 16.64
CA ILE A 290 -2.78 8.94 16.00
C ILE A 290 -1.34 9.09 16.49
N ALA A 291 -0.80 10.30 16.52
CA ALA A 291 0.58 10.52 16.95
C ALA A 291 0.81 10.09 18.40
N LEU A 292 -0.10 10.45 19.31
CA LEU A 292 -0.09 10.00 20.71
C LEU A 292 -0.13 8.48 20.83
N TYR A 293 -0.98 7.84 20.04
CA TYR A 293 -1.06 6.39 19.94
C TYR A 293 0.28 5.78 19.50
N ARG A 294 0.88 6.31 18.44
CA ARG A 294 2.18 5.84 17.90
C ARG A 294 3.35 6.08 18.83
N THR A 295 3.26 7.05 19.73
CA THR A 295 4.28 7.32 20.76
C THR A 295 4.00 6.60 22.09
N GLY A 296 3.02 5.69 22.14
CA GLY A 296 2.70 4.88 23.33
C GLY A 296 1.81 5.55 24.37
N ALA A 297 1.30 6.75 24.11
CA ALA A 297 0.39 7.48 24.99
C ALA A 297 -1.08 7.07 24.75
N LEU A 298 -1.39 5.77 24.87
CA LEU A 298 -2.68 5.20 24.51
C LEU A 298 -3.87 5.87 25.23
N GLY A 299 -3.74 6.17 26.52
CA GLY A 299 -4.82 6.82 27.28
C GLY A 299 -5.22 8.18 26.70
N SER A 300 -4.24 9.02 26.37
CA SER A 300 -4.46 10.33 25.75
C SER A 300 -4.97 10.21 24.30
N ALA A 301 -4.50 9.20 23.57
CA ALA A 301 -4.99 8.89 22.22
C ALA A 301 -6.48 8.50 22.25
N LEU A 302 -6.87 7.59 23.15
CA LEU A 302 -8.25 7.16 23.36
C LEU A 302 -9.14 8.31 23.79
N LEU A 303 -8.70 9.16 24.73
CA LEU A 303 -9.44 10.36 25.13
C LEU A 303 -9.70 11.30 23.94
N THR A 304 -8.71 11.48 23.07
CA THR A 304 -8.82 12.37 21.91
C THR A 304 -9.77 11.81 20.84
N ILE A 305 -9.64 10.53 20.49
CA ILE A 305 -10.50 9.87 19.49
C ILE A 305 -11.93 9.66 20.02
N ASP A 306 -12.12 9.39 21.32
CA ASP A 306 -13.45 9.29 21.94
C ASP A 306 -14.18 10.63 21.91
N GLY A 307 -13.45 11.73 22.09
CA GLY A 307 -13.99 13.07 21.85
C GLY A 307 -14.45 13.25 20.40
N LEU A 308 -13.68 12.76 19.42
CA LEU A 308 -14.05 12.88 18.00
C LEU A 308 -15.29 12.02 17.68
N ILE A 309 -15.39 10.82 18.25
CA ILE A 309 -16.56 9.95 18.13
C ILE A 309 -17.79 10.58 18.78
N LYS A 310 -17.62 11.28 19.91
CA LYS A 310 -18.73 12.00 20.55
C LYS A 310 -19.31 13.09 19.65
N ASP A 311 -18.43 13.85 18.99
CA ASP A 311 -18.85 14.95 18.11
C ASP A 311 -19.35 14.43 16.74
N TYR A 312 -18.79 13.31 16.26
CA TYR A 312 -19.07 12.69 14.96
C TYR A 312 -19.37 11.19 15.10
N PRO A 313 -20.50 10.80 15.73
CA PRO A 313 -20.78 9.41 16.11
C PRO A 313 -21.02 8.46 14.93
N ASN A 314 -21.23 9.01 13.73
CA ASN A 314 -21.48 8.28 12.50
C ASN A 314 -20.27 8.28 11.54
N ASP A 315 -19.10 8.76 11.98
CA ASP A 315 -17.88 8.65 11.19
C ASP A 315 -17.26 7.25 11.34
N PRO A 316 -17.26 6.40 10.31
CA PRO A 316 -16.76 5.03 10.41
C PRO A 316 -15.26 4.97 10.72
N TYR A 317 -14.47 5.95 10.27
CA TYR A 317 -13.02 5.93 10.36
C TYR A 317 -12.53 6.27 11.77
N PHE A 318 -13.30 7.04 12.55
CA PHE A 318 -12.99 7.26 13.97
C PHE A 318 -13.24 6.00 14.81
N HIS A 319 -14.31 5.27 14.52
CA HIS A 319 -14.58 3.97 15.16
C HIS A 319 -13.53 2.93 14.75
N GLU A 320 -13.16 2.88 13.48
CA GLU A 320 -12.08 2.01 12.97
C GLU A 320 -10.76 2.29 13.68
N LEU A 321 -10.31 3.55 13.70
CA LEU A 321 -9.05 3.93 14.35
C LEU A 321 -9.05 3.61 15.85
N ARG A 322 -10.16 3.87 16.56
CA ARG A 322 -10.27 3.50 17.98
C ARG A 322 -10.14 1.98 18.17
N GLY A 323 -10.76 1.20 17.29
CA GLY A 323 -10.62 -0.25 17.25
C GLY A 323 -9.15 -0.66 17.05
N GLN A 324 -8.47 -0.04 16.09
CA GLN A 324 -7.04 -0.26 15.82
C GLN A 324 -6.16 0.06 17.03
N MET A 325 -6.34 1.22 17.65
CA MET A 325 -5.59 1.63 18.83
C MET A 325 -5.70 0.61 19.97
N LEU A 326 -6.91 0.11 20.24
CA LEU A 326 -7.14 -0.90 21.27
C LEU A 326 -6.54 -2.26 20.87
N PHE A 327 -6.77 -2.69 19.64
CA PHE A 327 -6.32 -3.96 19.12
C PHE A 327 -4.79 -4.09 19.13
N GLU A 328 -4.08 -3.10 18.57
CA GLU A 328 -2.61 -3.10 18.50
C GLU A 328 -1.95 -2.94 19.89
N ASN A 329 -2.70 -2.51 20.91
CA ASN A 329 -2.25 -2.47 22.30
C ASN A 329 -2.76 -3.66 23.15
N GLY A 330 -3.20 -4.75 22.52
CA GLY A 330 -3.59 -5.99 23.20
C GLY A 330 -4.99 -5.98 23.84
N HIS A 331 -5.75 -4.89 23.71
CA HIS A 331 -7.13 -4.78 24.22
C HIS A 331 -8.14 -5.34 23.21
N VAL A 332 -7.88 -6.54 22.68
CA VAL A 332 -8.59 -7.13 21.52
C VAL A 332 -10.11 -7.18 21.74
N ALA A 333 -10.56 -7.66 22.90
CA ALA A 333 -12.00 -7.74 23.21
C ALA A 333 -12.68 -6.36 23.25
N GLN A 334 -11.97 -5.33 23.74
CA GLN A 334 -12.48 -3.95 23.80
C GLN A 334 -12.49 -3.27 22.44
N ALA A 335 -11.71 -3.74 21.47
CA ALA A 335 -11.70 -3.24 20.10
C ALA A 335 -12.95 -3.66 19.31
N LEU A 336 -13.55 -4.82 19.63
CA LEU A 336 -14.66 -5.39 18.84
C LEU A 336 -15.86 -4.47 18.67
N PRO A 337 -16.37 -3.75 19.70
CA PRO A 337 -17.50 -2.84 19.52
C PRO A 337 -17.20 -1.71 18.54
N SER A 338 -15.97 -1.17 18.57
CA SER A 338 -15.53 -0.10 17.68
C SER A 338 -15.45 -0.57 16.23
N TYR A 339 -14.80 -1.71 15.97
CA TYR A 339 -14.78 -2.29 14.63
C TYR A 339 -16.18 -2.67 14.12
N ARG A 340 -17.02 -3.26 14.98
CA ARG A 340 -18.41 -3.60 14.62
C ARG A 340 -19.19 -2.35 14.22
N ARG A 341 -19.03 -1.25 14.96
CA ARG A 341 -19.67 0.03 14.64
C ARG A 341 -19.15 0.60 13.31
N ALA A 342 -17.84 0.53 13.06
CA ALA A 342 -17.25 0.96 11.79
C ALA A 342 -17.82 0.17 10.59
N VAL A 343 -17.92 -1.16 10.70
CA VAL A 343 -18.50 -2.02 9.65
C VAL A 343 -20.00 -1.75 9.44
N GLN A 344 -20.75 -1.43 10.50
CA GLN A 344 -22.16 -1.05 10.37
C GLN A 344 -22.35 0.29 9.65
N LEU A 345 -21.47 1.26 9.92
CA LEU A 345 -21.50 2.58 9.30
C LEU A 345 -21.00 2.57 7.85
N LEU A 346 -20.05 1.69 7.53
CA LEU A 346 -19.47 1.56 6.20
C LEU A 346 -19.39 0.08 5.76
N PRO A 347 -20.53 -0.56 5.44
CA PRO A 347 -20.59 -1.99 5.15
C PRO A 347 -19.89 -2.39 3.86
N GLY A 348 -19.51 -1.44 2.99
CA GLY A 348 -18.72 -1.68 1.78
C GLY A 348 -17.20 -1.65 1.97
N ALA A 349 -16.68 -1.21 3.12
CA ALA A 349 -15.24 -1.08 3.33
C ALA A 349 -14.58 -2.44 3.61
N ALA A 350 -14.00 -3.05 2.58
CA ALA A 350 -13.37 -4.36 2.65
C ALA A 350 -12.21 -4.42 3.66
N ILE A 351 -11.34 -3.39 3.69
CA ILE A 351 -10.22 -3.33 4.65
C ILE A 351 -10.72 -3.32 6.10
N ILE A 352 -11.72 -2.51 6.44
CA ILE A 352 -12.30 -2.46 7.79
C ILE A 352 -12.89 -3.83 8.19
N LYS A 353 -13.50 -4.55 7.24
CA LYS A 353 -13.99 -5.92 7.47
C LYS A 353 -12.86 -6.91 7.75
N ILE A 354 -11.74 -6.79 7.05
CA ILE A 354 -10.54 -7.62 7.27
C ILE A 354 -9.99 -7.35 8.68
N ASP A 355 -9.86 -6.08 9.08
CA ASP A 355 -9.38 -5.72 10.42
C ASP A 355 -10.35 -6.18 11.52
N PHE A 356 -11.65 -6.05 11.30
CA PHE A 356 -12.66 -6.57 12.22
C PHE A 356 -12.59 -8.10 12.34
N ALA A 357 -12.49 -8.81 11.22
CA ALA A 357 -12.37 -10.26 11.20
C ALA A 357 -11.08 -10.73 11.88
N ARG A 358 -9.98 -10.01 11.69
CA ARG A 358 -8.72 -10.25 12.41
C ARG A 358 -8.94 -10.11 13.92
N ALA A 359 -9.53 -9.00 14.37
CA ALA A 359 -9.82 -8.80 15.78
C ALA A 359 -10.73 -9.89 16.37
N LEU A 360 -11.74 -10.33 15.63
CA LEU A 360 -12.63 -11.43 16.02
C LEU A 360 -11.88 -12.76 16.18
N LEU A 361 -10.97 -13.09 15.27
CA LEU A 361 -10.17 -14.32 15.36
C LEU A 361 -9.14 -14.26 16.49
N GLU A 362 -8.53 -13.10 16.73
CA GLU A 362 -7.51 -12.93 17.79
C GLU A 362 -8.10 -13.02 19.21
N THR A 363 -9.44 -12.93 19.39
CA THR A 363 -10.03 -13.23 20.71
C THR A 363 -9.95 -14.71 21.07
N ASN A 364 -9.60 -15.60 20.12
CA ASN A 364 -9.58 -17.05 20.30
C ASN A 364 -10.89 -17.61 20.87
N ASN A 365 -12.01 -16.99 20.51
CA ASN A 365 -13.35 -17.40 20.92
C ASN A 365 -14.08 -18.02 19.71
N PRO A 366 -14.37 -19.34 19.72
CA PRO A 366 -15.04 -20.00 18.60
C PRO A 366 -16.38 -19.38 18.19
N ALA A 367 -17.07 -18.70 19.12
CA ALA A 367 -18.31 -17.99 18.82
C ALA A 367 -18.13 -16.83 17.80
N ASN A 368 -16.90 -16.31 17.66
CA ASN A 368 -16.57 -15.21 16.77
C ASN A 368 -16.15 -15.69 15.36
N ASP A 369 -15.74 -16.96 15.21
CA ASP A 369 -15.14 -17.46 13.97
C ASP A 369 -16.11 -17.34 12.77
N GLN A 370 -17.39 -17.66 12.97
CA GLN A 370 -18.39 -17.54 11.91
C GLN A 370 -18.62 -16.08 11.49
N GLU A 371 -18.59 -15.14 12.43
CA GLU A 371 -18.72 -13.70 12.11
C GLU A 371 -17.49 -13.18 11.37
N ALA A 372 -16.29 -13.63 11.76
CA ALA A 372 -15.05 -13.28 11.08
C ALA A 372 -15.06 -13.76 9.62
N VAL A 373 -15.40 -15.03 9.39
CA VAL A 373 -15.46 -15.63 8.04
C VAL A 373 -16.48 -14.90 7.17
N ARG A 374 -17.69 -14.58 7.67
CA ARG A 374 -18.68 -13.82 6.89
C ARG A 374 -18.17 -12.45 6.44
N ASN A 375 -17.44 -11.74 7.31
CA ASN A 375 -16.85 -10.45 6.93
C ASN A 375 -15.77 -10.61 5.86
N LEU A 376 -14.93 -11.63 5.96
CA LEU A 376 -13.90 -11.94 4.95
C LEU A 376 -14.49 -12.37 3.61
N GLU A 377 -15.58 -13.15 3.61
CA GLU A 377 -16.29 -13.54 2.39
C GLU A 377 -16.87 -12.37 1.61
N ILE A 378 -17.29 -11.30 2.31
CA ILE A 378 -17.72 -10.06 1.67
C ILE A 378 -16.50 -9.29 1.16
N ALA A 379 -15.46 -9.15 2.00
CA ALA A 379 -14.26 -8.39 1.65
C ALA A 379 -13.52 -8.95 0.43
N ARG A 380 -13.52 -10.28 0.22
CA ARG A 380 -12.77 -10.93 -0.88
C ARG A 380 -13.24 -10.53 -2.27
N GLN A 381 -14.45 -9.96 -2.39
CA GLN A 381 -14.96 -9.47 -3.67
C GLN A 381 -14.19 -8.22 -4.13
N ALA A 382 -13.85 -7.33 -3.19
CA ALA A 382 -13.07 -6.13 -3.47
C ALA A 382 -11.55 -6.36 -3.29
N GLU A 383 -11.18 -7.35 -2.48
CA GLU A 383 -9.79 -7.65 -2.10
C GLU A 383 -9.35 -9.08 -2.50
N PRO A 384 -9.54 -9.52 -3.76
CA PRO A 384 -9.24 -10.90 -4.17
C PRO A 384 -7.74 -11.23 -4.11
N ASP A 385 -6.86 -10.23 -4.25
CA ASP A 385 -5.40 -10.40 -4.22
C ASP A 385 -4.79 -10.12 -2.83
N ASN A 386 -5.62 -9.94 -1.80
CA ASN A 386 -5.15 -9.63 -0.46
C ASN A 386 -4.72 -10.89 0.29
N PHE A 387 -3.41 -11.08 0.44
CA PHE A 387 -2.83 -12.24 1.12
C PHE A 387 -3.34 -12.42 2.55
N GLU A 388 -3.46 -11.33 3.30
CA GLU A 388 -3.86 -11.37 4.71
C GLU A 388 -5.32 -11.80 4.86
N LEU A 389 -6.19 -11.35 3.96
CA LEU A 389 -7.57 -11.82 3.88
C LEU A 389 -7.63 -13.35 3.77
N TRP A 390 -6.89 -13.94 2.83
CA TRP A 390 -6.93 -15.39 2.62
C TRP A 390 -6.28 -16.17 3.78
N ARG A 391 -5.26 -15.59 4.42
CA ARG A 391 -4.65 -16.13 5.65
C ARG A 391 -5.67 -16.21 6.80
N LEU A 392 -6.45 -15.15 6.99
CA LEU A 392 -7.50 -15.09 8.00
C LEU A 392 -8.64 -16.06 7.65
N MET A 393 -9.03 -16.17 6.38
CA MET A 393 -10.05 -17.15 5.95
C MET A 393 -9.59 -18.59 6.24
N ALA A 394 -8.35 -18.95 5.90
CA ALA A 394 -7.81 -20.27 6.20
C ALA A 394 -7.84 -20.58 7.70
N THR A 395 -7.50 -19.58 8.53
CA THR A 395 -7.55 -19.69 10.01
C THR A 395 -8.98 -19.90 10.50
N GLY A 396 -9.92 -19.05 10.08
CA GLY A 396 -11.33 -19.14 10.48
C GLY A 396 -11.97 -20.46 10.08
N TYR A 397 -11.82 -20.88 8.81
CA TYR A 397 -12.35 -22.18 8.36
C TYR A 397 -11.72 -23.36 9.08
N SER A 398 -10.43 -23.29 9.40
CA SER A 398 -9.74 -24.38 10.11
C SER A 398 -10.29 -24.56 11.52
N ARG A 399 -10.59 -23.46 12.23
CA ARG A 399 -11.19 -23.50 13.57
C ARG A 399 -12.62 -24.01 13.56
N MET A 400 -13.35 -23.75 12.47
CA MET A 400 -14.67 -24.30 12.20
C MET A 400 -14.64 -25.75 11.66
N ASN A 401 -13.46 -26.40 11.62
CA ASN A 401 -13.24 -27.73 11.08
C ASN A 401 -13.69 -27.93 9.62
N ASN A 402 -13.73 -26.85 8.83
CA ASN A 402 -14.07 -26.88 7.41
C ASN A 402 -12.83 -27.06 6.55
N ARG A 403 -12.34 -28.31 6.47
CA ARG A 403 -11.09 -28.67 5.79
C ARG A 403 -11.07 -28.27 4.31
N GLY A 404 -12.17 -28.44 3.59
CA GLY A 404 -12.27 -28.08 2.18
C GLY A 404 -12.07 -26.58 1.94
N MET A 405 -12.75 -25.74 2.72
CA MET A 405 -12.58 -24.28 2.61
C MET A 405 -11.23 -23.80 3.14
N THR A 406 -10.67 -24.44 4.17
CA THR A 406 -9.28 -24.19 4.60
C THR A 406 -8.30 -24.45 3.48
N SER A 407 -8.42 -25.60 2.79
CA SER A 407 -7.58 -25.94 1.65
C SER A 407 -7.75 -24.95 0.49
N LEU A 408 -8.97 -24.53 0.18
CA LEU A 408 -9.21 -23.52 -0.86
C LEU A 408 -8.55 -22.18 -0.52
N ALA A 409 -8.75 -21.67 0.71
CA ALA A 409 -8.15 -20.40 1.12
C ALA A 409 -6.60 -20.46 1.09
N ARG A 410 -5.99 -21.58 1.49
CA ARG A 410 -4.54 -21.77 1.39
C ARG A 410 -4.05 -21.86 -0.06
N ALA A 411 -4.86 -22.41 -0.97
CA ALA A 411 -4.54 -22.43 -2.39
C ALA A 411 -4.49 -21.01 -2.96
N GLU A 412 -5.46 -20.15 -2.65
CA GLU A 412 -5.49 -18.74 -3.08
C GLU A 412 -4.29 -17.96 -2.53
N MET A 413 -3.95 -18.14 -1.24
CA MET A 413 -2.73 -17.57 -0.66
C MET A 413 -1.47 -17.98 -1.43
N ALA A 414 -1.37 -19.27 -1.80
CA ALA A 414 -0.23 -19.81 -2.53
C ALA A 414 -0.15 -19.24 -3.96
N VAL A 415 -1.30 -19.04 -4.62
CA VAL A 415 -1.38 -18.34 -5.92
C VAL A 415 -0.84 -16.92 -5.80
N ILE A 416 -1.26 -16.15 -4.78
CA ILE A 416 -0.85 -14.75 -4.60
C ILE A 416 0.66 -14.62 -4.44
N ARG A 417 1.30 -15.49 -3.66
CA ARG A 417 2.77 -15.48 -3.47
C ARG A 417 3.54 -16.22 -4.56
N GLY A 418 2.87 -16.80 -5.56
CA GLY A 418 3.50 -17.52 -6.66
C GLY A 418 4.02 -18.93 -6.34
N ASP A 419 3.62 -19.52 -5.20
CA ASP A 419 4.01 -20.87 -4.79
C ASP A 419 3.14 -21.92 -5.51
N ARG A 420 3.53 -22.26 -6.75
CA ARG A 420 2.77 -23.20 -7.60
C ARG A 420 2.64 -24.60 -6.98
N PRO A 421 3.71 -25.22 -6.41
CA PRO A 421 3.58 -26.52 -5.76
C PRO A 421 2.56 -26.52 -4.62
N GLU A 422 2.62 -25.54 -3.73
CA GLU A 422 1.66 -25.46 -2.63
C GLU A 422 0.24 -25.17 -3.14
N ALA A 423 0.10 -24.26 -4.11
CA ALA A 423 -1.20 -23.94 -4.68
C ALA A 423 -1.88 -25.17 -5.32
N GLN A 424 -1.10 -26.00 -6.03
CA GLN A 424 -1.61 -27.23 -6.64
C GLN A 424 -2.00 -28.27 -5.57
N ALA A 425 -1.17 -28.46 -4.55
CA ALA A 425 -1.44 -29.41 -3.47
C ALA A 425 -2.71 -29.01 -2.67
N MET A 426 -2.84 -27.72 -2.33
CA MET A 426 -3.97 -27.20 -1.56
C MET A 426 -5.26 -27.20 -2.38
N ALA A 427 -5.21 -26.82 -3.67
CA ALA A 427 -6.37 -26.88 -4.55
C ALA A 427 -6.84 -28.32 -4.78
N ALA A 428 -5.93 -29.28 -4.93
CA ALA A 428 -6.28 -30.70 -5.01
C ALA A 428 -6.93 -31.20 -3.70
N GLY A 429 -6.43 -30.75 -2.54
CA GLY A 429 -7.08 -31.00 -1.25
C GLY A 429 -8.51 -30.46 -1.18
N ALA A 430 -8.71 -29.22 -1.62
CA ALA A 430 -10.03 -28.60 -1.66
C ALA A 430 -11.01 -29.36 -2.56
N VAL A 431 -10.59 -29.79 -3.75
CA VAL A 431 -11.43 -30.57 -4.68
C VAL A 431 -11.87 -31.91 -4.10
N ARG A 432 -11.05 -32.56 -3.25
CA ARG A 432 -11.40 -33.82 -2.59
C ARG A 432 -12.41 -33.66 -1.45
N GLU A 433 -12.33 -32.55 -0.72
CA GLU A 433 -13.11 -32.30 0.50
C GLU A 433 -14.41 -31.52 0.23
N LEU A 434 -14.45 -30.69 -0.82
CA LEU A 434 -15.61 -29.85 -1.15
C LEU A 434 -16.64 -30.63 -1.98
N PRO A 435 -17.95 -30.39 -1.77
CA PRO A 435 -18.99 -31.02 -2.58
C PRO A 435 -18.88 -30.62 -4.08
N PRO A 436 -18.88 -31.60 -5.00
CA PRO A 436 -18.81 -31.33 -6.44
C PRO A 436 -19.91 -30.38 -6.92
N GLY A 437 -19.56 -29.48 -7.86
CA GLY A 437 -20.49 -28.53 -8.46
C GLY A 437 -20.77 -27.26 -7.63
N THR A 438 -20.27 -27.18 -6.40
CA THR A 438 -20.35 -25.93 -5.61
C THR A 438 -19.41 -24.85 -6.18
N PRO A 439 -19.71 -23.55 -5.98
CA PRO A 439 -18.82 -22.47 -6.43
C PRO A 439 -17.40 -22.58 -5.87
N ALA A 440 -17.25 -23.02 -4.61
CA ALA A 440 -15.95 -23.24 -4.00
C ALA A 440 -15.17 -24.40 -4.65
N TRP A 441 -15.87 -25.49 -4.98
CA TRP A 441 -15.27 -26.61 -5.71
C TRP A 441 -14.84 -26.20 -7.12
N GLN A 442 -15.66 -25.43 -7.83
CA GLN A 442 -15.33 -24.89 -9.16
C GLN A 442 -14.10 -24.00 -9.08
N ARG A 443 -14.05 -23.07 -8.12
CA ARG A 443 -12.89 -22.20 -7.92
C ARG A 443 -11.60 -22.99 -7.66
N ALA A 444 -11.65 -24.07 -6.87
CA ALA A 444 -10.50 -24.94 -6.66
C ALA A 444 -10.03 -25.63 -7.96
N GLN A 445 -10.96 -26.01 -8.84
CA GLN A 445 -10.63 -26.54 -10.17
C GLN A 445 -10.01 -25.47 -11.08
N ASP A 446 -10.53 -24.24 -11.04
CA ASP A 446 -9.99 -23.13 -11.81
C ASP A 446 -8.54 -22.84 -11.43
N ILE A 447 -8.21 -22.85 -10.14
CA ILE A 447 -6.83 -22.69 -9.64
C ILE A 447 -5.92 -23.78 -10.22
N LYS A 448 -6.36 -25.05 -10.21
CA LYS A 448 -5.58 -26.16 -10.80
C LYS A 448 -5.35 -25.95 -12.29
N ALA A 449 -6.41 -25.65 -13.04
CA ALA A 449 -6.33 -25.41 -14.48
C ALA A 449 -5.42 -24.21 -14.82
N TYR A 450 -5.52 -23.13 -14.03
CA TYR A 450 -4.64 -21.95 -14.15
C TYR A 450 -3.17 -22.31 -13.92
N ILE A 451 -2.88 -23.16 -12.92
CA ILE A 451 -1.52 -23.62 -12.66
C ILE A 451 -1.03 -24.54 -13.77
N ASP A 452 -1.85 -25.45 -14.29
CA ASP A 452 -1.42 -26.45 -15.30
C ASP A 452 -1.22 -25.83 -16.69
N SER A 453 -1.98 -24.78 -17.04
CA SER A 453 -1.91 -24.10 -18.35
C SER A 453 -0.67 -23.22 -18.55
N ARG A 454 0.08 -22.90 -17.50
CA ARG A 454 1.33 -22.13 -17.61
C ARG A 454 2.52 -23.08 -17.79
N PRO A 455 3.39 -22.91 -18.81
CA PRO A 455 4.57 -23.76 -18.95
C PRO A 455 5.41 -23.75 -17.67
N ARG A 456 5.97 -24.92 -17.32
CA ARG A 456 7.04 -25.01 -16.32
C ARG A 456 8.19 -24.20 -16.90
N ARG A 457 8.52 -23.06 -16.29
CA ARG A 457 9.77 -22.39 -16.60
C ARG A 457 10.87 -23.28 -16.02
N ASN A 458 11.62 -23.92 -16.91
CA ASN A 458 12.82 -24.68 -16.55
C ASN A 458 13.89 -23.76 -15.98
#